data_AF-A0A816SR73-F1
#
_entry.id   AF-A0A816SR73-F1
#
_cell.length_a   1.000
_cell.length_b   1.000
_cell.length_c   1.000
_cell.angle_alpha   90.00
_cell.angle_beta   90.00
_cell.angle_gamma   90.00
#
_symmetry.space_group_name_H-M   'P 1'
#
loop_
_entity.id
_entity.type
_entity.pdbx_description
1 polymer ?
#
loop_
_entity_poly.entity_id
_entity_poly.type
_entity_poly.pdbx_seq_one_letter_code
_entity_poly.pdbx_strand_id
1 'polypeptide(L)'
;METYEEDSSCCIEDAKAKFNRYAEAQKGFQAPHAHIDIETEPDETTRVHMEVQHNGIQYCFESIKEKDVADVYHYLNSQPLVRKKFGDGNTLSLAATIARVNALVSRFRNKNSPLHLYSGFVVSDAQTETFLGIVNLGSGPEPGTSEIARLNRSEYWSHPPDVVSTYAIMDSNIMNRKTYSGIGTVETCTLLQYAARLKQEGYKVNYHPLTAVVATARVDNEGSWKSNAKAGMILCDVDVFSSYGSHLRYQLRKNISGRPRKISTGQRTRLKILVNHQAGISLRKIVQKFNVHRKIIQRELIDMGIHYRKKSALRYTEKQIEQVPTRARRLYRTLLNNDFELIMDDEKYFTLTNESMSNNRGFYTSDPSTMPSH
;
A
#
# COMPACT_ATOMS: atom_id res chain seq x y z
N MET A 1 9.94 -16.31 -39.24
CA MET A 1 9.85 -15.49 -38.02
C MET A 1 9.96 -14.05 -38.50
N GLU A 2 8.84 -13.50 -38.96
CA GLU A 2 8.80 -12.11 -39.44
C GLU A 2 8.80 -11.17 -38.23
N THR A 3 9.76 -10.25 -38.23
CA THR A 3 10.03 -9.29 -37.16
C THR A 3 8.93 -8.23 -37.11
N TYR A 4 8.03 -8.37 -36.13
CA TYR A 4 6.94 -7.45 -35.78
C TYR A 4 7.43 -6.14 -35.11
N GLU A 5 8.60 -5.60 -35.49
CA GLU A 5 9.21 -4.50 -34.72
C GLU A 5 8.71 -3.11 -35.11
N GLU A 6 8.36 -2.85 -36.37
CA GLU A 6 8.11 -1.48 -36.85
C GLU A 6 6.71 -0.89 -36.57
N ASP A 7 5.72 -1.68 -36.10
CA ASP A 7 4.34 -1.18 -35.84
C ASP A 7 3.95 -1.18 -34.35
N SER A 8 4.92 -1.46 -33.46
CA SER A 8 4.68 -1.64 -32.03
C SER A 8 4.55 -0.31 -31.26
N SER A 9 5.26 0.74 -31.70
CA SER A 9 5.30 2.05 -31.02
C SER A 9 3.98 2.82 -31.12
N CYS A 10 3.36 2.81 -32.30
CA CYS A 10 2.02 3.40 -32.53
C CYS A 10 0.98 2.74 -31.61
N CYS A 11 1.02 1.41 -31.50
CA CYS A 11 0.13 0.63 -30.64
C CYS A 11 0.28 0.97 -29.14
N ILE A 12 1.49 1.30 -28.67
CA ILE A 12 1.76 1.64 -27.26
C ILE A 12 1.14 2.99 -26.88
N GLU A 13 1.34 4.03 -27.68
CA GLU A 13 0.83 5.36 -27.38
C GLU A 13 -0.72 5.40 -27.46
N ASP A 14 -1.30 4.69 -28.42
CA ASP A 14 -2.75 4.52 -28.51
C ASP A 14 -3.32 3.79 -27.28
N ALA A 15 -2.65 2.74 -26.80
CA ALA A 15 -3.03 2.05 -25.57
C ALA A 15 -2.97 2.99 -24.36
N LYS A 16 -1.87 3.75 -24.19
CA LYS A 16 -1.75 4.75 -23.11
C LYS A 16 -2.88 5.79 -23.18
N ALA A 17 -3.15 6.34 -24.36
CA ALA A 17 -4.21 7.33 -24.56
C ALA A 17 -5.59 6.75 -24.24
N LYS A 18 -5.87 5.51 -24.66
CA LYS A 18 -7.11 4.80 -24.38
C LYS A 18 -7.31 4.59 -22.87
N PHE A 19 -6.28 4.14 -22.16
CA PHE A 19 -6.33 3.97 -20.71
C PHE A 19 -6.59 5.32 -20.00
N ASN A 20 -5.80 6.35 -20.33
CA ASN A 20 -5.87 7.65 -19.66
C ASN A 20 -7.23 8.32 -19.85
N ARG A 21 -7.80 8.26 -21.07
CA ARG A 21 -9.14 8.78 -21.34
C ARG A 21 -10.21 8.08 -20.50
N TYR A 22 -10.12 6.76 -20.37
CA TYR A 22 -11.06 6.01 -19.54
C TYR A 22 -10.89 6.35 -18.05
N ALA A 23 -9.65 6.37 -17.54
CA ALA A 23 -9.35 6.68 -16.15
C ALA A 23 -9.83 8.10 -15.76
N GLU A 24 -9.67 9.07 -16.66
CA GLU A 24 -10.17 10.44 -16.49
C GLU A 24 -11.70 10.44 -16.30
N ALA A 25 -12.42 9.72 -17.14
CA ALA A 25 -13.88 9.59 -17.06
C ALA A 25 -14.36 8.90 -15.77
N GLN A 26 -13.48 8.23 -15.02
CA GLN A 26 -13.80 7.62 -13.72
C GLN A 26 -13.46 8.51 -12.52
N LYS A 27 -12.95 9.74 -12.71
CA LYS A 27 -12.74 10.72 -11.62
C LYS A 27 -14.09 11.12 -11.02
N GLY A 28 -14.51 10.45 -9.96
CA GLY A 28 -15.82 10.63 -9.34
C GLY A 28 -16.49 9.30 -9.00
N PHE A 29 -15.98 8.18 -9.54
CA PHE A 29 -16.38 6.87 -9.09
C PHE A 29 -16.12 6.73 -7.59
N GLN A 30 -17.17 6.36 -6.85
CA GLN A 30 -17.08 6.03 -5.43
C GLN A 30 -16.86 4.52 -5.30
N ALA A 31 -15.68 4.13 -4.81
CA ALA A 31 -15.36 2.74 -4.58
C ALA A 31 -16.31 2.16 -3.51
N PRO A 32 -16.86 0.95 -3.72
CA PRO A 32 -17.69 0.32 -2.71
C PRO A 32 -16.85 0.01 -1.46
N HIS A 33 -17.45 0.20 -0.29
CA HIS A 33 -16.76 -0.02 0.97
C HIS A 33 -16.84 -1.51 1.36
N ALA A 34 -15.70 -2.11 1.68
CA ALA A 34 -15.63 -3.48 2.16
C ALA A 34 -15.61 -3.49 3.70
N HIS A 35 -16.51 -4.26 4.31
CA HIS A 35 -16.34 -4.71 5.68
C HIS A 35 -15.34 -5.87 5.68
N ILE A 36 -14.29 -5.78 6.49
CA ILE A 36 -13.19 -6.76 6.48
C ILE A 36 -13.01 -7.28 7.90
N ASP A 37 -13.20 -8.58 8.04
CA ASP A 37 -12.98 -9.32 9.27
C ASP A 37 -11.80 -10.28 9.11
N ILE A 38 -10.94 -10.32 10.12
CA ILE A 38 -9.71 -11.13 10.16
C ILE A 38 -9.72 -11.85 11.51
N GLU A 39 -10.04 -13.14 11.48
CA GLU A 39 -10.14 -14.00 12.65
C GLU A 39 -8.97 -14.98 12.66
N THR A 40 -8.30 -15.15 13.80
CA THR A 40 -7.30 -16.21 13.99
C THR A 40 -7.91 -17.32 14.83
N GLU A 41 -7.99 -18.51 14.26
CA GLU A 41 -8.49 -19.71 14.92
C GLU A 41 -7.48 -20.25 15.96
N PRO A 42 -7.91 -21.13 16.90
CA PRO A 42 -7.02 -21.71 17.91
C PRO A 42 -5.85 -22.53 17.34
N ASP A 43 -5.99 -23.06 16.12
CA ASP A 43 -4.94 -23.78 15.40
C ASP A 43 -3.98 -22.84 14.65
N GLU A 44 -4.06 -21.54 14.93
CA GLU A 44 -3.33 -20.46 14.28
C GLU A 44 -3.69 -20.17 12.82
N THR A 45 -4.67 -20.88 12.25
CA THR A 45 -5.20 -20.58 10.92
C THR A 45 -5.89 -19.22 10.95
N THR A 46 -5.52 -18.32 10.04
CA THR A 46 -6.21 -17.03 9.91
C THR A 46 -7.26 -17.11 8.82
N ARG A 47 -8.52 -16.86 9.19
CA ARG A 47 -9.64 -16.70 8.26
C ARG A 47 -9.88 -15.23 8.01
N VAL A 48 -10.12 -14.91 6.75
CA VAL A 48 -10.48 -13.57 6.33
C VAL A 48 -11.81 -13.65 5.61
N HIS A 49 -12.75 -12.84 6.09
CA HIS A 49 -14.08 -12.69 5.51
C HIS A 49 -14.26 -11.22 5.14
N MET A 50 -14.69 -10.95 3.91
CA MET A 50 -14.99 -9.59 3.49
C MET A 50 -16.34 -9.52 2.80
N GLU A 51 -17.09 -8.49 3.17
CA GLU A 51 -18.42 -8.25 2.64
C GLU A 51 -18.48 -6.88 1.98
N VAL A 52 -19.13 -6.82 0.82
CA VAL A 52 -19.26 -5.57 0.07
C VAL A 52 -20.57 -5.56 -0.72
N GLN A 53 -21.34 -4.50 -0.54
CA GLN A 53 -22.57 -4.26 -1.30
C GLN A 53 -22.25 -3.40 -2.53
N HIS A 54 -22.63 -3.86 -3.72
CA HIS A 54 -22.51 -3.07 -4.95
C HIS A 54 -23.61 -3.44 -5.96
N ASN A 55 -24.25 -2.43 -6.55
CA ASN A 55 -25.34 -2.60 -7.54
C ASN A 55 -26.44 -3.59 -7.12
N GLY A 56 -26.82 -3.59 -5.85
CA GLY A 56 -27.86 -4.49 -5.33
C GLY A 56 -27.39 -5.91 -5.01
N ILE A 57 -26.10 -6.21 -5.20
CA ILE A 57 -25.50 -7.53 -4.92
C ILE A 57 -24.61 -7.41 -3.68
N GLN A 58 -24.81 -8.34 -2.73
CA GLN A 58 -23.94 -8.53 -1.58
C GLN A 58 -22.88 -9.55 -1.98
N TYR A 59 -21.65 -9.08 -2.21
CA TYR A 59 -20.53 -9.96 -2.52
C TYR A 59 -19.84 -10.41 -1.23
N CYS A 60 -19.51 -11.69 -1.17
CA CYS A 60 -18.73 -12.30 -0.11
C CYS A 60 -17.35 -12.70 -0.65
N PHE A 61 -16.31 -12.42 0.13
CA PHE A 61 -14.94 -12.82 -0.13
C PHE A 61 -14.46 -13.66 1.04
N GLU A 62 -14.25 -14.95 0.82
CA GLU A 62 -13.71 -15.85 1.85
C GLU A 62 -12.29 -16.26 1.52
N SER A 63 -11.43 -16.41 2.54
CA SER A 63 -10.15 -17.11 2.40
C SER A 63 -10.34 -18.44 1.67
N ILE A 64 -9.57 -18.63 0.59
CA ILE A 64 -9.62 -19.86 -0.20
C ILE A 64 -9.26 -21.08 0.66
N LYS A 65 -9.97 -22.19 0.42
CA LYS A 65 -9.89 -23.48 1.13
C LYS A 65 -9.58 -24.60 0.13
N GLU A 66 -9.11 -25.74 0.64
CA GLU A 66 -8.82 -26.92 -0.18
C GLU A 66 -10.07 -27.47 -0.90
N LYS A 67 -11.24 -27.33 -0.27
CA LYS A 67 -12.53 -27.74 -0.87
C LYS A 67 -12.88 -26.96 -2.14
N ASP A 68 -12.31 -25.77 -2.34
CA ASP A 68 -12.63 -24.90 -3.47
C ASP A 68 -11.90 -25.31 -4.76
N VAL A 69 -11.02 -26.32 -4.71
CA VAL A 69 -10.27 -26.84 -5.86
C VAL A 69 -11.19 -27.20 -7.03
N ALA A 70 -12.32 -27.86 -6.75
CA ALA A 70 -13.23 -28.32 -7.79
C ALA A 70 -13.82 -27.13 -8.57
N ASP A 71 -14.34 -26.12 -7.87
CA ASP A 71 -14.92 -24.94 -8.51
C ASP A 71 -13.87 -24.13 -9.28
N VAL A 72 -12.68 -23.93 -8.68
CA VAL A 72 -11.57 -23.24 -9.34
C VAL A 72 -11.12 -23.99 -10.60
N TYR A 73 -11.07 -25.32 -10.57
CA TYR A 73 -10.71 -26.11 -11.74
C TYR A 73 -11.79 -26.07 -12.81
N HIS A 74 -13.03 -26.44 -12.46
CA HIS A 74 -14.12 -26.59 -13.41
C HIS A 74 -14.53 -25.27 -14.03
N TYR A 75 -14.65 -24.20 -13.26
CA TYR A 75 -15.20 -22.94 -13.76
C TYR A 75 -14.14 -21.94 -14.25
N LEU A 76 -12.87 -22.11 -13.87
CA LEU A 76 -11.82 -21.12 -14.18
C LEU A 76 -10.62 -21.73 -14.89
N ASN A 77 -9.88 -22.62 -14.23
CA ASN A 77 -8.56 -23.05 -14.71
C ASN A 77 -8.60 -24.01 -15.89
N SER A 78 -9.66 -24.81 -16.01
CA SER A 78 -9.89 -25.68 -17.17
C SER A 78 -10.55 -24.96 -18.34
N GLN A 79 -11.06 -23.73 -18.15
CA GLN A 79 -11.83 -23.00 -19.14
C GLN A 79 -10.93 -22.23 -20.11
N PRO A 80 -10.86 -22.61 -21.41
CA PRO A 80 -9.96 -21.96 -22.37
C PRO A 80 -10.24 -20.48 -22.54
N LEU A 81 -11.50 -20.05 -22.49
CA LEU A 81 -11.85 -18.63 -22.63
C LEU A 81 -11.40 -17.78 -21.44
N VAL A 82 -11.63 -18.27 -20.22
CA VAL A 82 -11.18 -17.59 -18.99
C VAL A 82 -9.67 -17.48 -18.99
N ARG A 83 -8.98 -18.58 -19.34
CA ARG A 83 -7.52 -18.63 -19.43
C ARG A 83 -6.97 -17.80 -20.58
N LYS A 84 -7.60 -17.74 -21.75
CA LYS A 84 -7.19 -16.85 -22.86
C LYS A 84 -7.07 -15.38 -22.41
N LYS A 85 -7.96 -14.93 -21.53
CA LYS A 85 -7.94 -13.58 -20.98
C LYS A 85 -7.05 -13.42 -19.72
N PHE A 86 -6.47 -14.52 -19.21
CA PHE A 86 -5.64 -14.57 -18.02
C PHE A 86 -4.25 -15.18 -18.27
N GLY A 87 -3.18 -14.53 -17.84
CA GLY A 87 -1.84 -15.10 -17.98
C GLY A 87 -1.49 -15.39 -19.44
N ASP A 88 -1.02 -16.60 -19.73
CA ASP A 88 -0.49 -17.08 -21.02
C ASP A 88 -1.54 -17.71 -21.95
N GLY A 89 -2.81 -17.83 -21.51
CA GLY A 89 -3.85 -18.50 -22.29
C GLY A 89 -3.99 -19.99 -22.05
N ASN A 90 -3.02 -20.65 -21.43
CA ASN A 90 -3.03 -22.09 -21.25
C ASN A 90 -3.95 -22.50 -20.11
N THR A 91 -4.77 -23.54 -20.34
CA THR A 91 -5.53 -24.21 -19.29
C THR A 91 -4.60 -24.95 -18.35
N LEU A 92 -4.99 -25.06 -17.08
CA LEU A 92 -4.25 -25.84 -16.09
C LEU A 92 -4.89 -27.20 -15.90
N SER A 93 -4.08 -28.22 -15.60
CA SER A 93 -4.59 -29.52 -15.16
C SER A 93 -5.19 -29.43 -13.75
N LEU A 94 -5.95 -30.44 -13.35
CA LEU A 94 -6.48 -30.55 -11.98
C LEU A 94 -5.34 -30.58 -10.96
N ALA A 95 -4.28 -31.34 -11.21
CA ALA A 95 -3.11 -31.41 -10.35
C ALA A 95 -2.42 -30.04 -10.17
N ALA A 96 -2.24 -29.29 -11.27
CA ALA A 96 -1.69 -27.93 -11.21
C ALA A 96 -2.62 -26.97 -10.45
N THR A 97 -3.95 -27.15 -10.56
CA THR A 97 -4.93 -26.38 -9.79
C THR A 97 -4.86 -26.68 -8.31
N ILE A 98 -4.79 -27.97 -7.91
CA ILE A 98 -4.60 -28.40 -6.52
C ILE A 98 -3.35 -27.74 -5.93
N ALA A 99 -2.21 -27.83 -6.63
CA ALA A 99 -0.97 -27.24 -6.17
C ALA A 99 -1.09 -25.73 -5.94
N ARG A 100 -1.76 -25.02 -6.87
CA ARG A 100 -1.96 -23.57 -6.77
C ARG A 100 -2.89 -23.18 -5.63
N VAL A 101 -4.00 -23.90 -5.44
CA VAL A 101 -4.94 -23.64 -4.33
C VAL A 101 -4.25 -23.91 -3.00
N ASN A 102 -3.55 -25.03 -2.84
CA ASN A 102 -2.83 -25.36 -1.61
C ASN A 102 -1.75 -24.32 -1.28
N ALA A 103 -1.07 -23.78 -2.29
CA ALA A 103 -0.10 -22.69 -2.10
C ALA A 103 -0.73 -21.36 -1.65
N LEU A 104 -2.01 -21.13 -1.94
CA LEU A 104 -2.76 -19.98 -1.43
C LEU A 104 -3.28 -20.27 -0.01
N VAL A 105 -3.89 -21.43 0.21
CA VAL A 105 -4.36 -21.88 1.53
C VAL A 105 -3.24 -21.80 2.58
N SER A 106 -2.03 -22.26 2.23
CA SER A 106 -0.89 -22.27 3.16
C SER A 106 -0.48 -20.88 3.68
N ARG A 107 -0.78 -19.80 2.94
CA ARG A 107 -0.48 -18.42 3.35
C ARG A 107 -1.38 -17.92 4.49
N PHE A 108 -2.55 -18.53 4.66
CA PHE A 108 -3.43 -18.26 5.80
C PHE A 108 -3.04 -19.08 7.04
N ARG A 109 -2.39 -20.23 6.86
CA ARG A 109 -1.99 -21.12 7.95
C ARG A 109 -0.59 -20.81 8.51
N ASN A 110 0.34 -20.38 7.65
CA ASN A 110 1.72 -20.16 8.05
C ASN A 110 2.01 -18.68 8.32
N LYS A 111 2.00 -18.27 9.59
CA LYS A 111 2.36 -16.90 10.04
C LYS A 111 3.79 -16.49 9.69
N ASN A 112 4.69 -17.47 9.52
CA ASN A 112 6.08 -17.23 9.13
C ASN A 112 6.24 -17.15 7.60
N SER A 113 5.17 -17.36 6.83
CA SER A 113 5.21 -17.21 5.39
C SER A 113 5.60 -15.77 5.01
N PRO A 114 6.50 -15.58 4.01
CA PRO A 114 6.78 -14.25 3.47
C PRO A 114 5.53 -13.57 2.89
N LEU A 115 4.48 -14.34 2.60
CA LEU A 115 3.21 -13.88 2.05
C LEU A 115 2.05 -14.15 2.99
N HIS A 116 2.29 -14.23 4.31
CA HIS A 116 1.20 -14.42 5.27
C HIS A 116 0.12 -13.36 5.07
N LEU A 117 -1.14 -13.81 4.91
CA LEU A 117 -2.33 -13.00 4.56
C LEU A 117 -2.36 -12.35 3.16
N TYR A 118 -1.27 -12.39 2.40
CA TYR A 118 -1.22 -12.02 0.98
C TYR A 118 -1.57 -13.25 0.12
N SER A 119 -2.88 -13.55 0.05
CA SER A 119 -3.39 -14.79 -0.52
C SER A 119 -4.65 -14.62 -1.38
N GLY A 120 -5.26 -15.77 -1.75
CA GLY A 120 -6.43 -15.91 -2.59
C GLY A 120 -7.75 -15.95 -1.81
N PHE A 121 -8.79 -15.44 -2.44
CA PHE A 121 -10.14 -15.38 -1.93
C PHE A 121 -11.09 -15.95 -2.96
N VAL A 122 -12.06 -16.75 -2.50
CA VAL A 122 -13.23 -17.11 -3.28
C VAL A 122 -14.22 -15.94 -3.23
N VAL A 123 -14.81 -15.61 -4.38
CA VAL A 123 -15.82 -14.56 -4.50
C VAL A 123 -17.18 -15.19 -4.80
N SER A 124 -18.19 -14.90 -3.99
CA SER A 124 -19.56 -15.39 -4.17
C SER A 124 -20.63 -14.31 -4.00
N ASP A 125 -21.84 -14.56 -4.51
CA ASP A 125 -23.05 -13.81 -4.11
C ASP A 125 -23.52 -14.36 -2.76
N ALA A 126 -23.59 -13.53 -1.74
CA ALA A 126 -23.94 -13.94 -0.38
C ALA A 126 -25.39 -14.45 -0.26
N GLN A 127 -26.29 -14.06 -1.16
CA GLN A 127 -27.69 -14.49 -1.11
C GLN A 127 -27.91 -15.84 -1.80
N THR A 128 -27.19 -16.11 -2.88
CA THR A 128 -27.37 -17.33 -3.69
C THR A 128 -26.24 -18.33 -3.53
N GLU A 129 -25.23 -17.99 -2.73
CA GLU A 129 -23.98 -18.74 -2.53
C GLU A 129 -23.26 -19.08 -3.84
N THR A 130 -23.58 -18.35 -4.91
CA THR A 130 -23.09 -18.66 -6.25
C THR A 130 -21.61 -18.30 -6.34
N PHE A 131 -20.76 -19.29 -6.62
CA PHE A 131 -19.34 -19.06 -6.93
C PHE A 131 -19.20 -18.21 -8.18
N LEU A 132 -18.57 -17.04 -8.05
CA LEU A 132 -18.39 -16.07 -9.14
C LEU A 132 -16.96 -16.07 -9.70
N GLY A 133 -15.97 -16.39 -8.87
CA GLY A 133 -14.56 -16.37 -9.26
C GLY A 133 -13.60 -16.45 -8.08
N ILE A 134 -12.33 -16.20 -8.37
CA ILE A 134 -11.28 -16.00 -7.37
C ILE A 134 -10.53 -14.70 -7.63
N VAL A 135 -10.11 -14.06 -6.54
CA VAL A 135 -9.19 -12.92 -6.56
C VAL A 135 -8.02 -13.22 -5.62
N ASN A 136 -6.81 -12.79 -5.95
CA ASN A 136 -5.61 -13.02 -5.15
C ASN A 136 -4.80 -11.74 -5.01
N LEU A 137 -4.28 -11.53 -3.81
CA LEU A 137 -3.32 -10.50 -3.46
C LEU A 137 -1.95 -11.16 -3.23
N GLY A 138 -1.17 -11.38 -4.29
CA GLY A 138 0.09 -12.13 -4.25
C GLY A 138 1.34 -11.27 -4.05
N SER A 139 2.52 -11.87 -4.22
CA SER A 139 3.78 -11.14 -4.36
C SER A 139 3.78 -10.27 -5.61
N GLY A 140 4.23 -9.03 -5.51
CA GLY A 140 4.56 -8.21 -6.69
C GLY A 140 6.00 -8.43 -7.16
N PRO A 141 6.41 -7.76 -8.25
CA PRO A 141 7.74 -7.88 -8.86
C PRO A 141 8.84 -7.16 -8.06
N GLU A 142 8.47 -6.15 -7.25
CA GLU A 142 9.41 -5.36 -6.46
C GLU A 142 9.25 -5.65 -4.95
N PRO A 143 10.32 -5.51 -4.16
CA PRO A 143 10.24 -5.52 -2.69
C PRO A 143 9.16 -4.58 -2.15
N GLY A 144 8.30 -5.08 -1.26
CA GLY A 144 7.22 -4.29 -0.67
C GLY A 144 6.04 -4.06 -1.61
N THR A 145 5.99 -4.70 -2.79
CA THR A 145 4.82 -4.65 -3.67
C THR A 145 4.03 -5.94 -3.61
N SER A 146 2.71 -5.82 -3.76
CA SER A 146 1.80 -6.96 -3.88
C SER A 146 1.04 -6.88 -5.20
N GLU A 147 0.72 -8.01 -5.84
CA GLU A 147 0.01 -8.05 -7.12
C GLU A 147 -1.44 -8.53 -6.96
N ILE A 148 -2.38 -7.81 -7.56
CA ILE A 148 -3.77 -8.28 -7.73
C ILE A 148 -3.87 -9.11 -9.01
N ALA A 149 -4.38 -10.33 -8.87
CA ALA A 149 -4.76 -11.20 -9.98
C ALA A 149 -6.17 -11.77 -9.74
N ARG A 150 -6.98 -11.91 -10.80
CA ARG A 150 -8.35 -12.44 -10.71
C ARG A 150 -8.70 -13.34 -11.87
N LEU A 151 -9.63 -14.27 -11.61
CA LEU A 151 -10.21 -15.20 -12.56
C LEU A 151 -11.70 -15.30 -12.25
N ASN A 152 -12.54 -14.83 -13.16
CA ASN A 152 -13.99 -14.79 -12.96
C ASN A 152 -14.68 -15.65 -14.01
N ARG A 153 -15.79 -16.26 -13.62
CA ARG A 153 -16.65 -17.02 -14.52
C ARG A 153 -17.10 -16.16 -15.70
N SER A 154 -16.94 -16.70 -16.90
CA SER A 154 -17.17 -15.95 -18.15
C SER A 154 -18.62 -15.49 -18.35
N GLU A 155 -19.55 -16.27 -17.81
CA GLU A 155 -20.99 -15.99 -17.79
C GLU A 155 -21.36 -14.76 -16.94
N TYR A 156 -20.49 -14.33 -16.04
CA TYR A 156 -20.69 -13.20 -15.13
C TYR A 156 -19.85 -11.98 -15.52
N TRP A 157 -19.17 -12.02 -16.66
CA TRP A 157 -18.52 -10.84 -17.21
C TRP A 157 -19.57 -9.82 -17.66
N SER A 158 -19.25 -8.52 -17.60
CA SER A 158 -20.18 -7.48 -18.06
C SER A 158 -20.55 -7.62 -19.54
N HIS A 159 -19.69 -8.26 -20.33
CA HIS A 159 -19.95 -8.66 -21.70
C HIS A 159 -19.64 -10.16 -21.80
N PRO A 160 -20.60 -11.03 -21.44
CA PRO A 160 -20.40 -12.47 -21.53
C PRO A 160 -20.26 -12.87 -23.01
N PRO A 161 -19.51 -13.94 -23.32
CA PRO A 161 -19.46 -14.48 -24.67
C PRO A 161 -20.84 -15.01 -25.09
N ASP A 162 -21.17 -14.92 -26.39
CA ASP A 162 -22.42 -15.48 -26.94
C ASP A 162 -22.52 -16.99 -26.70
N VAL A 163 -21.37 -17.68 -26.78
CA VAL A 163 -21.24 -19.09 -26.44
C VAL A 163 -20.49 -19.20 -25.12
N VAL A 164 -21.25 -19.32 -24.03
CA VAL A 164 -20.68 -19.79 -22.76
C VAL A 164 -20.34 -21.26 -22.96
N SER A 165 -19.07 -21.62 -22.69
CA SER A 165 -18.53 -22.98 -22.76
C SER A 165 -19.54 -24.04 -22.29
N THR A 166 -19.68 -25.13 -23.05
CA THR A 166 -20.60 -26.26 -22.82
C THR A 166 -20.38 -26.99 -21.49
N TYR A 167 -19.31 -26.66 -20.75
CA TYR A 167 -19.04 -27.17 -19.41
C TYR A 167 -19.75 -26.39 -18.30
N ALA A 168 -20.43 -25.28 -18.62
CA ALA A 168 -21.46 -24.77 -17.73
C ALA A 168 -22.57 -25.83 -17.71
N ILE A 169 -22.47 -26.78 -16.76
CA ILE A 169 -23.57 -27.64 -16.34
C ILE A 169 -24.76 -26.69 -16.26
N MET A 170 -25.71 -26.88 -17.17
CA MET A 170 -26.86 -26.00 -17.33
C MET A 170 -27.69 -26.14 -16.06
N ASP A 171 -27.33 -25.34 -15.05
CA ASP A 171 -28.25 -25.05 -13.98
C ASP A 171 -29.42 -24.32 -14.65
N SER A 172 -30.54 -25.04 -14.78
CA SER A 172 -31.74 -24.62 -15.51
C SER A 172 -32.29 -23.24 -15.07
N ASN A 173 -31.77 -22.67 -13.98
CA ASN A 173 -32.01 -21.33 -13.49
C ASN A 173 -31.23 -20.20 -14.19
N ILE A 174 -30.45 -20.48 -15.24
CA ILE A 174 -29.71 -19.47 -16.02
C ILE A 174 -30.60 -18.35 -16.60
N MET A 175 -31.91 -18.58 -16.74
CA MET A 175 -32.85 -17.58 -17.29
C MET A 175 -33.11 -16.37 -16.37
N ASN A 176 -32.78 -16.43 -15.08
CA ASN A 176 -32.93 -15.32 -14.12
C ASN A 176 -31.56 -14.77 -13.65
N ARG A 177 -30.61 -14.59 -14.57
CA ARG A 177 -29.27 -14.09 -14.23
C ARG A 177 -29.34 -12.68 -13.64
N LYS A 178 -29.06 -12.58 -12.33
CA LYS A 178 -28.53 -11.33 -11.75
C LYS A 178 -27.34 -10.89 -12.61
N THR A 179 -27.32 -9.62 -13.00
CA THR A 179 -26.21 -9.04 -13.74
C THR A 179 -25.10 -8.69 -12.76
N TYR A 180 -24.07 -9.53 -12.66
CA TYR A 180 -22.87 -9.28 -11.84
C TYR A 180 -21.94 -8.20 -12.45
N SER A 181 -22.54 -7.19 -13.09
CA SER A 181 -21.82 -6.12 -13.76
C SER A 181 -20.92 -5.39 -12.77
N GLY A 182 -19.64 -5.29 -13.12
CA GLY A 182 -18.66 -4.62 -12.28
C GLY A 182 -18.01 -5.48 -11.20
N ILE A 183 -18.22 -6.80 -11.16
CA ILE A 183 -17.54 -7.71 -10.21
C ILE A 183 -16.02 -7.48 -10.16
N GLY A 184 -15.36 -7.31 -11.30
CA GLY A 184 -13.93 -6.99 -11.34
C GLY A 184 -13.57 -5.68 -10.63
N THR A 185 -14.45 -4.68 -10.66
CA THR A 185 -14.23 -3.41 -9.93
C THR A 185 -14.37 -3.63 -8.43
N VAL A 186 -15.37 -4.40 -8.01
CA VAL A 186 -15.58 -4.78 -6.61
C VAL A 186 -14.34 -5.51 -6.08
N GLU A 187 -13.87 -6.53 -6.79
CA GLU A 187 -12.67 -7.30 -6.42
C GLU A 187 -11.43 -6.42 -6.24
N THR A 188 -11.13 -5.53 -7.20
CA THR A 188 -9.96 -4.62 -7.06
C THR A 188 -10.16 -3.68 -5.87
N CYS A 189 -11.34 -3.07 -5.71
CA CYS A 189 -11.60 -2.11 -4.64
C CYS A 189 -11.50 -2.78 -3.25
N THR A 190 -12.04 -3.99 -3.11
CA THR A 190 -11.97 -4.79 -1.88
C THR A 190 -10.52 -5.13 -1.56
N LEU A 191 -9.75 -5.66 -2.51
CA LEU A 191 -8.34 -6.00 -2.25
C LEU A 191 -7.46 -4.79 -1.98
N LEU A 192 -7.73 -3.62 -2.57
CA LEU A 192 -7.01 -2.38 -2.23
C LEU A 192 -7.30 -1.92 -0.79
N GLN A 193 -8.55 -2.06 -0.32
CA GLN A 193 -8.92 -1.78 1.07
C GLN A 193 -8.27 -2.78 2.03
N TYR A 194 -8.30 -4.07 1.69
CA TYR A 194 -7.63 -5.13 2.46
C TYR A 194 -6.11 -4.93 2.54
N ALA A 195 -5.45 -4.64 1.41
CA ALA A 195 -4.03 -4.33 1.38
C ALA A 195 -3.68 -3.10 2.26
N ALA A 196 -4.54 -2.07 2.26
CA ALA A 196 -4.37 -0.91 3.13
C ALA A 196 -4.53 -1.28 4.61
N ARG A 197 -5.45 -2.18 4.96
CA ARG A 197 -5.63 -2.71 6.32
C ARG A 197 -4.41 -3.50 6.78
N LEU A 198 -3.95 -4.46 5.98
CA LEU A 198 -2.74 -5.25 6.26
C LEU A 198 -1.52 -4.35 6.50
N LYS A 199 -1.36 -3.30 5.70
CA LYS A 199 -0.29 -2.31 5.90
C LYS A 199 -0.41 -1.59 7.24
N GLN A 200 -1.62 -1.19 7.65
CA GLN A 200 -1.84 -0.50 8.93
C GLN A 200 -1.52 -1.38 10.13
N GLU A 201 -1.78 -2.68 10.01
CA GLU A 201 -1.46 -3.70 11.03
C GLU A 201 0.00 -4.14 11.00
N GLY A 202 0.78 -3.70 10.01
CA GLY A 202 2.22 -3.95 9.93
C GLY A 202 2.60 -5.26 9.25
N TYR A 203 1.66 -5.93 8.58
CA TYR A 203 1.94 -7.10 7.76
C TYR A 203 2.88 -6.73 6.61
N LYS A 204 3.77 -7.67 6.28
CA LYS A 204 4.82 -7.50 5.28
C LYS A 204 4.58 -8.43 4.10
N VAL A 205 4.99 -7.99 2.92
CA VAL A 205 5.04 -8.81 1.71
C VAL A 205 6.50 -9.09 1.39
N ASN A 206 6.88 -10.36 1.35
CA ASN A 206 8.27 -10.84 1.26
C ASN A 206 9.20 -10.16 2.27
N TYR A 207 8.79 -10.07 3.53
CA TYR A 207 9.55 -9.43 4.62
C TYR A 207 9.78 -7.91 4.46
N HIS A 208 9.15 -7.28 3.45
CA HIS A 208 9.20 -5.84 3.25
C HIS A 208 7.85 -5.19 3.61
N PRO A 209 7.84 -3.97 4.18
CA PRO A 209 6.61 -3.21 4.37
C PRO A 209 5.90 -2.97 3.04
N LEU A 210 4.57 -3.12 3.00
CA LEU A 210 3.80 -2.87 1.79
C LEU A 210 3.87 -1.38 1.37
N THR A 211 4.35 -1.09 0.17
CA THR A 211 4.47 0.25 -0.40
C THR A 211 3.44 0.50 -1.49
N ALA A 212 3.15 -0.50 -2.32
CA ALA A 212 2.22 -0.41 -3.43
C ALA A 212 1.53 -1.74 -3.72
N VAL A 213 0.36 -1.65 -4.36
CA VAL A 213 -0.30 -2.77 -5.01
C VAL A 213 -0.20 -2.57 -6.51
N VAL A 214 0.16 -3.61 -7.24
CA VAL A 214 0.31 -3.60 -8.69
C VAL A 214 -0.68 -4.56 -9.34
N ALA A 215 -0.91 -4.41 -10.63
CA ALA A 215 -1.66 -5.36 -11.44
C ALA A 215 -1.15 -5.30 -12.88
N THR A 216 -1.27 -6.42 -13.59
CA THR A 216 -1.02 -6.48 -15.03
C THR A 216 -2.32 -6.84 -15.75
N ALA A 217 -2.56 -6.22 -16.90
CA ALA A 217 -3.74 -6.52 -17.71
C ALA A 217 -3.43 -6.39 -19.19
N ARG A 218 -3.84 -7.39 -19.99
CA ARG A 218 -3.72 -7.30 -21.45
C ARG A 218 -4.55 -6.12 -21.98
N VAL A 219 -4.05 -5.43 -23.00
CA VAL A 219 -4.73 -4.28 -23.61
C VAL A 219 -6.10 -4.68 -24.20
N ASP A 220 -6.22 -5.91 -24.71
CA ASP A 220 -7.46 -6.50 -25.24
C ASP A 220 -8.36 -7.14 -24.16
N ASN A 221 -7.97 -7.09 -22.88
CA ASN A 221 -8.79 -7.52 -21.76
C ASN A 221 -9.40 -6.29 -21.06
N GLU A 222 -10.38 -5.67 -21.72
CA GLU A 222 -11.03 -4.46 -21.24
C GLU A 222 -11.64 -4.61 -19.85
N GLY A 223 -12.27 -5.75 -19.56
CA GLY A 223 -12.85 -6.01 -18.25
C GLY A 223 -11.83 -5.84 -17.12
N SER A 224 -10.59 -6.31 -17.32
CA SER A 224 -9.55 -6.25 -16.29
C SER A 224 -8.89 -4.88 -16.17
N TRP A 225 -8.48 -4.24 -17.26
CA TRP A 225 -7.81 -2.94 -17.12
C TRP A 225 -8.78 -1.81 -16.77
N LYS A 226 -10.05 -1.86 -17.24
CA LYS A 226 -11.06 -0.88 -16.87
C LYS A 226 -11.41 -0.94 -15.39
N SER A 227 -11.58 -2.13 -14.81
CA SER A 227 -11.85 -2.23 -13.37
C SER A 227 -10.69 -1.74 -12.51
N ASN A 228 -9.43 -1.98 -12.93
CA ASN A 228 -8.25 -1.46 -12.25
C ASN A 228 -8.17 0.07 -12.35
N ALA A 229 -8.41 0.64 -13.53
CA ALA A 229 -8.49 2.10 -13.71
C ALA A 229 -9.61 2.72 -12.86
N LYS A 230 -10.79 2.09 -12.86
CA LYS A 230 -11.96 2.52 -12.08
C LYS A 230 -11.71 2.45 -10.57
N ALA A 231 -10.96 1.46 -10.10
CA ALA A 231 -10.48 1.38 -8.71
C ALA A 231 -9.36 2.39 -8.38
N GLY A 232 -8.99 3.26 -9.34
CA GLY A 232 -8.04 4.33 -9.18
C GLY A 232 -6.58 3.90 -9.24
N MET A 233 -6.26 2.74 -9.83
CA MET A 233 -4.89 2.39 -10.19
C MET A 233 -4.42 3.29 -11.35
N ILE A 234 -3.16 3.69 -11.32
CA ILE A 234 -2.54 4.51 -12.37
C ILE A 234 -1.74 3.63 -13.33
N LEU A 235 -1.65 4.06 -14.57
CA LEU A 235 -0.78 3.45 -15.57
C LEU A 235 0.68 3.83 -15.28
N CYS A 236 1.53 2.83 -15.14
CA CYS A 236 2.98 3.01 -15.03
C CYS A 236 3.66 2.82 -16.38
N ASP A 237 3.28 1.77 -17.10
CA ASP A 237 3.93 1.39 -18.35
C ASP A 237 3.03 0.53 -19.23
N VAL A 238 3.37 0.41 -20.51
CA VAL A 238 2.74 -0.47 -21.48
C VAL A 238 3.82 -1.26 -22.20
N ASP A 239 3.86 -2.58 -21.99
CA ASP A 239 4.94 -3.42 -22.50
C ASP A 239 4.47 -4.83 -22.85
N VAL A 240 5.29 -5.55 -23.61
CA VAL A 240 5.11 -6.96 -23.98
C VAL A 240 5.86 -7.84 -22.98
N PHE A 241 5.13 -8.68 -22.25
CA PHE A 241 5.73 -9.58 -21.27
C PHE A 241 5.94 -10.97 -21.85
N SER A 242 7.18 -11.30 -22.23
CA SER A 242 7.52 -12.62 -22.77
C SER A 242 7.07 -13.79 -21.87
N SER A 243 7.11 -13.61 -20.54
CA SER A 243 6.65 -14.60 -19.56
C SER A 243 5.14 -14.88 -19.58
N TYR A 244 4.36 -14.02 -20.23
CA TYR A 244 2.90 -14.13 -20.36
C TYR A 244 2.45 -14.06 -21.84
N GLY A 245 3.33 -14.47 -22.75
CA GLY A 245 3.13 -14.44 -24.20
C GLY A 245 3.40 -13.06 -24.83
N SER A 246 3.46 -13.02 -26.16
CA SER A 246 3.78 -11.81 -26.94
C SER A 246 2.64 -10.77 -27.02
N HIS A 247 1.94 -10.55 -25.90
CA HIS A 247 0.79 -9.64 -25.82
C HIS A 247 1.14 -8.35 -25.09
N LEU A 248 0.66 -7.23 -25.63
CA LEU A 248 0.77 -5.92 -25.02
C LEU A 248 -0.07 -5.83 -23.74
N ARG A 249 0.52 -5.32 -22.65
CA ARG A 249 -0.08 -5.25 -21.32
C ARG A 249 0.10 -3.88 -20.69
N TYR A 250 -0.92 -3.44 -19.97
CA TYR A 250 -0.81 -2.35 -19.02
C TYR A 250 -0.15 -2.84 -17.73
N GLN A 251 0.87 -2.11 -17.27
CA GLN A 251 1.42 -2.21 -15.92
C GLN A 251 0.78 -1.14 -15.05
N LEU A 252 0.02 -1.56 -14.06
CA LEU A 252 -0.81 -0.69 -13.24
C LEU A 252 -0.32 -0.68 -11.81
N ARG A 253 -0.40 0.47 -11.14
CA ARG A 253 0.02 0.63 -9.75
C ARG A 253 -0.98 1.45 -8.96
N LYS A 254 -1.18 1.07 -7.71
CA LYS A 254 -1.74 1.93 -6.67
C LYS A 254 -0.72 2.04 -5.56
N ASN A 255 -0.17 3.23 -5.38
CA ASN A 255 0.60 3.51 -4.18
C ASN A 255 -0.36 3.38 -2.99
N ILE A 256 -0.07 2.45 -2.09
CA ILE A 256 -0.81 2.34 -0.84
C ILE A 256 -0.25 3.43 0.05
N SER A 257 -0.80 4.64 -0.09
CA SER A 257 -0.42 5.77 0.73
C SER A 257 -0.68 5.40 2.19
N GLY A 258 0.40 5.16 2.92
CA GLY A 258 0.35 4.63 4.27
C GLY A 258 1.02 5.55 5.27
N ARG A 259 1.07 6.85 5.00
CA ARG A 259 1.14 7.81 6.11
C ARG A 259 -0.28 7.96 6.64
N PRO A 260 -0.59 7.42 7.83
CA PRO A 260 -1.88 7.65 8.45
C PRO A 260 -2.19 9.14 8.43
N ARG A 261 -3.42 9.52 8.05
CA ARG A 261 -3.88 10.92 8.09
C ARG A 261 -4.09 11.41 9.52
N LYS A 262 -4.10 10.49 10.49
CA LYS A 262 -4.31 10.72 11.92
C LYS A 262 -3.45 9.74 12.71
N ILE A 263 -3.01 10.15 13.89
CA ILE A 263 -2.34 9.29 14.85
C ILE A 263 -3.41 8.57 15.68
N SER A 264 -3.27 7.27 15.94
CA SER A 264 -4.20 6.56 16.82
C SER A 264 -4.06 7.01 18.28
N THR A 265 -5.07 6.82 19.12
CA THR A 265 -5.01 7.21 20.54
C THR A 265 -3.79 6.63 21.26
N GLY A 266 -3.46 5.35 21.03
CA GLY A 266 -2.28 4.71 21.62
C GLY A 266 -0.95 5.24 21.04
N GLN A 267 -0.91 5.62 19.76
CA GLN A 267 0.26 6.31 19.21
C GLN A 267 0.39 7.73 19.77
N ARG A 268 -0.71 8.44 20.03
CA ARG A 268 -0.71 9.78 20.62
C ARG A 268 -0.14 9.76 22.04
N THR A 269 -0.52 8.78 22.86
CA THR A 269 0.09 8.57 24.19
C THR A 269 1.59 8.31 24.09
N ARG A 270 2.02 7.42 23.18
CA ARG A 270 3.45 7.14 22.95
C ARG A 270 4.21 8.37 22.45
N LEU A 271 3.60 9.19 21.60
CA LEU A 271 4.18 10.44 21.13
C LEU A 271 4.40 11.40 22.29
N LYS A 272 3.40 11.60 23.15
CA LYS A 272 3.51 12.44 24.35
C LYS A 272 4.65 12.00 25.26
N ILE A 273 4.71 10.70 25.60
CA ILE A 273 5.78 10.14 26.46
C ILE A 273 7.16 10.34 25.82
N LEU A 274 7.26 10.13 24.51
CA LEU A 274 8.53 10.23 23.80
C LEU A 274 9.09 11.66 23.80
N VAL A 275 8.23 12.67 23.69
CA VAL A 275 8.67 14.04 23.38
C VAL A 275 8.59 14.99 24.57
N ASN A 276 7.63 14.81 25.47
CA ASN A 276 7.38 15.78 26.54
C ASN A 276 8.50 15.75 27.58
N HIS A 277 9.14 16.89 27.82
CA HIS A 277 10.32 17.04 28.69
C HIS A 277 11.55 16.23 28.24
N GLN A 278 11.61 15.85 26.96
CA GLN A 278 12.74 15.13 26.38
C GLN A 278 13.53 16.03 25.42
N ALA A 279 14.86 15.97 25.49
CA ALA A 279 15.77 16.74 24.62
C ALA A 279 16.38 15.86 23.52
N GLY A 280 16.87 16.47 22.44
CA GLY A 280 17.63 15.77 21.39
C GLY A 280 16.81 14.91 20.42
N ILE A 281 15.48 15.01 20.48
CA ILE A 281 14.57 14.33 19.56
C ILE A 281 14.15 15.32 18.49
N SER A 282 14.55 15.09 17.23
CA SER A 282 14.13 15.94 16.12
C SER A 282 12.77 15.52 15.56
N LEU A 283 12.05 16.46 14.97
CA LEU A 283 10.77 16.17 14.31
C LEU A 283 10.91 15.12 13.21
N ARG A 284 12.07 15.07 12.53
CA ARG A 284 12.40 14.05 11.53
C ARG A 284 12.43 12.65 12.14
N LYS A 285 13.10 12.48 13.30
CA LYS A 285 13.16 11.20 14.03
C LYS A 285 11.76 10.76 14.48
N ILE A 286 10.93 11.69 14.96
CA ILE A 286 9.54 11.42 15.34
C ILE A 286 8.72 10.97 14.13
N VAL A 287 8.80 11.71 13.03
CA VAL A 287 8.09 11.41 11.78
C VAL A 287 8.44 10.02 11.23
N GLN A 288 9.70 9.62 11.29
CA GLN A 288 10.14 8.27 10.91
C GLN A 288 9.59 7.22 11.87
N LYS A 289 9.69 7.45 13.19
CA LYS A 289 9.25 6.51 14.23
C LYS A 289 7.75 6.22 14.20
N PHE A 290 6.93 7.23 13.93
CA PHE A 290 5.47 7.09 13.87
C PHE A 290 4.93 6.89 12.45
N ASN A 291 5.80 6.95 11.43
CA ASN A 291 5.45 6.83 10.02
C ASN A 291 4.23 7.68 9.59
N VAL A 292 4.13 8.92 10.09
CA VAL A 292 3.06 9.89 9.76
C VAL A 292 3.64 11.16 9.16
N HIS A 293 2.81 11.97 8.50
CA HIS A 293 3.28 13.22 7.91
C HIS A 293 3.71 14.22 9.00
N ARG A 294 4.77 14.99 8.74
CA ARG A 294 5.29 16.02 9.66
C ARG A 294 4.18 16.95 10.19
N LYS A 295 3.31 17.43 9.30
CA LYS A 295 2.17 18.31 9.65
C LYS A 295 1.22 17.67 10.67
N ILE A 296 1.06 16.36 10.65
CA ILE A 296 0.17 15.63 11.57
C ILE A 296 0.82 15.59 12.95
N ILE A 297 2.09 15.16 13.06
CA ILE A 297 2.83 15.22 14.33
C ILE A 297 2.75 16.63 14.93
N GLN A 298 3.03 17.65 14.12
CA GLN A 298 3.02 19.03 14.60
C GLN A 298 1.66 19.47 15.13
N ARG A 299 0.57 19.14 14.43
CA ARG A 299 -0.79 19.41 14.89
C ARG A 299 -1.10 18.70 16.20
N GLU A 300 -0.81 17.41 16.28
CA GLU A 300 -1.06 16.61 17.49
C GLU A 300 -0.25 17.11 18.69
N LEU A 301 1.00 17.55 18.49
CA LEU A 301 1.80 18.16 19.54
C LEU A 301 1.17 19.47 20.05
N ILE A 302 0.72 20.34 19.14
CA ILE A 302 0.01 21.59 19.47
C ILE A 302 -1.28 21.28 20.24
N ASP A 303 -2.06 20.31 19.77
CA ASP A 303 -3.31 19.89 20.41
C ASP A 303 -3.09 19.28 21.81
N MET A 304 -1.87 18.81 22.10
CA MET A 304 -1.45 18.35 23.43
C MET A 304 -0.79 19.46 24.27
N GLY A 305 -0.69 20.69 23.75
CA GLY A 305 0.00 21.81 24.39
C GLY A 305 1.52 21.71 24.39
N ILE A 306 2.12 20.79 23.61
CA ILE A 306 3.56 20.53 23.59
C ILE A 306 4.21 21.36 22.49
N HIS A 307 5.13 22.23 22.88
CA HIS A 307 5.85 23.12 21.96
C HIS A 307 7.34 22.82 21.95
N TYR A 308 7.96 22.97 20.78
CA TYR A 308 9.41 22.97 20.67
C TYR A 308 9.97 24.28 21.23
N ARG A 309 10.92 24.17 22.16
CA ARG A 309 11.62 25.31 22.77
C ARG A 309 13.11 25.12 22.61
N LYS A 310 13.84 26.22 22.41
CA LYS A 310 15.30 26.21 22.48
C LYS A 310 15.69 26.29 23.95
N LYS A 311 16.74 25.55 24.36
CA LYS A 311 17.37 25.78 25.65
C LYS A 311 17.94 27.21 25.63
N SER A 312 17.61 27.98 26.66
CA SER A 312 18.24 29.28 26.88
C SER A 312 19.73 29.05 27.07
N ALA A 313 20.59 29.82 26.39
CA ALA A 313 22.00 29.85 26.76
C ALA A 313 22.09 30.26 28.25
N LEU A 314 23.05 29.67 28.98
CA LEU A 314 23.34 30.08 30.34
C LEU A 314 23.59 31.60 30.33
N ARG A 315 22.82 32.35 31.12
CA ARG A 315 23.04 33.79 31.26
C ARG A 315 24.41 33.98 31.88
N TYR A 316 25.20 34.90 31.33
CA TYR A 316 26.47 35.27 31.94
C TYR A 316 26.24 35.69 33.41
N THR A 317 27.10 35.25 34.31
CA THR A 317 27.13 35.78 35.68
C THR A 317 27.57 37.24 35.65
N GLU A 318 27.24 38.02 36.67
CA GLU A 318 27.66 39.44 36.76
C GLU A 318 29.18 39.58 36.59
N LYS A 319 29.96 38.71 37.25
CA LYS A 319 31.42 38.63 37.09
C LYS A 319 31.87 38.32 35.66
N GLN A 320 31.13 37.48 34.93
CA GLN A 320 31.45 37.21 33.52
C GLN A 320 31.16 38.43 32.66
N ILE A 321 30.03 39.10 32.87
CA ILE A 321 29.64 40.33 32.13
C ILE A 321 30.71 41.42 32.31
N GLU A 322 31.19 41.64 33.53
CA GLU A 322 32.26 42.61 33.82
C GLU A 322 33.57 42.29 33.06
N GLN A 323 33.85 41.00 32.83
CA GLN A 323 35.06 40.56 32.15
C GLN A 323 34.94 40.57 30.61
N VAL A 324 33.72 40.59 30.06
CA VAL A 324 33.49 40.54 28.61
C VAL A 324 34.22 41.67 27.88
N PRO A 325 34.12 42.96 28.25
CA PRO A 325 34.80 44.03 27.52
C PRO A 325 36.31 43.87 27.49
N THR A 326 36.91 43.47 28.61
CA THR A 326 38.35 43.27 28.74
C THR A 326 38.83 42.10 27.90
N ARG A 327 38.12 40.96 27.94
CA ARG A 327 38.44 39.78 27.14
C ARG A 327 38.24 40.02 25.65
N ALA A 328 37.15 40.69 25.26
CA ALA A 328 36.87 41.06 23.88
C ALA A 328 37.93 42.03 23.33
N ARG A 329 38.36 43.03 24.11
CA ARG A 329 39.43 43.95 23.72
C ARG A 329 40.77 43.25 23.55
N ARG A 330 41.09 42.29 24.42
CA ARG A 330 42.30 41.46 24.29
C ARG A 330 42.23 40.60 23.03
N LEU A 331 41.12 39.91 22.81
CA LEU A 331 40.88 39.10 21.60
C LEU A 331 41.02 39.96 20.34
N TYR A 332 40.33 41.11 20.26
CA TYR A 332 40.42 42.01 19.11
C TYR A 332 41.85 42.44 18.78
N ARG A 333 42.66 42.77 19.80
CA ARG A 333 44.08 43.12 19.61
C ARG A 333 44.90 41.94 19.11
N THR A 334 44.62 40.73 19.60
CA THR A 334 45.22 39.49 19.08
C THR A 334 44.82 39.24 17.63
N LEU A 335 43.54 39.49 17.28
CA LEU A 335 43.02 39.32 15.91
C LEU A 335 43.57 40.36 14.90
N LEU A 336 44.14 41.48 15.36
CA LEU A 336 44.73 42.50 14.49
C LEU A 336 46.20 42.22 14.13
N ASN A 337 46.86 41.30 14.83
CA ASN A 337 48.21 40.89 14.51
C ASN A 337 48.12 39.78 13.46
N ASN A 338 48.71 39.98 12.28
CA ASN A 338 48.41 39.23 11.03
C ASN A 338 48.78 37.73 10.99
N ASP A 339 49.08 37.08 12.12
CA ASP A 339 49.39 35.64 12.19
C ASP A 339 48.68 34.97 13.38
N PHE A 340 47.44 34.52 13.18
CA PHE A 340 46.77 33.62 14.10
C PHE A 340 45.76 32.75 13.35
N GLU A 341 45.50 31.57 13.91
CA GLU A 341 44.41 30.69 13.51
C GLU A 341 43.34 30.74 14.61
N LEU A 342 42.16 31.26 14.30
CA LEU A 342 41.05 31.35 15.26
C LEU A 342 40.25 30.04 15.22
N ILE A 343 40.49 29.17 16.19
CA ILE A 343 39.68 27.98 16.42
C ILE A 343 38.51 28.38 17.33
N MET A 344 37.30 28.43 16.78
CA MET A 344 36.08 28.77 17.51
C MET A 344 35.46 27.50 18.11
N ASP A 345 35.59 27.32 19.42
CA ASP A 345 35.12 26.11 20.13
C ASP A 345 33.64 26.20 20.59
N ASP A 346 33.10 27.42 20.77
CA ASP A 346 31.78 27.65 21.36
C ASP A 346 30.76 28.16 20.33
N GLU A 347 30.39 27.30 19.38
CA GLU A 347 29.44 27.61 18.30
C GLU A 347 28.02 27.96 18.78
N LYS A 348 27.70 27.87 20.10
CA LYS A 348 26.37 28.17 20.65
C LYS A 348 25.90 29.61 20.44
N TYR A 349 26.83 30.53 20.19
CA TYR A 349 26.54 31.92 19.87
C TYR A 349 26.38 32.19 18.36
N PHE A 350 26.68 31.20 17.54
CA PHE A 350 26.48 31.26 16.10
C PHE A 350 25.26 30.39 15.73
N THR A 351 24.49 30.78 14.73
CA THR A 351 23.32 30.01 14.27
C THR A 351 23.72 28.77 13.46
N LEU A 352 24.86 28.15 13.79
CA LEU A 352 25.37 26.96 13.13
C LEU A 352 24.57 25.74 13.60
N THR A 353 23.93 25.06 12.66
CA THR A 353 23.07 23.91 12.92
C THR A 353 23.90 22.63 12.97
N ASN A 354 24.68 22.41 14.03
CA ASN A 354 25.39 21.13 14.24
C ASN A 354 24.79 20.32 15.39
N GLU A 355 24.53 19.02 15.15
CA GLU A 355 23.90 18.10 16.13
C GLU A 355 24.86 17.65 17.25
N SER A 356 26.16 17.91 17.10
CA SER A 356 27.25 17.53 18.02
C SER A 356 27.26 18.32 19.34
N MET A 357 26.63 19.51 19.39
CA MET A 357 26.65 20.40 20.55
C MET A 357 25.38 20.22 21.40
N SER A 358 25.50 19.58 22.58
CA SER A 358 24.37 19.26 23.48
C SER A 358 23.58 20.49 23.94
N ASN A 359 24.23 21.66 24.05
CA ASN A 359 23.65 22.91 24.55
C ASN A 359 22.76 23.64 23.54
N ASN A 360 22.86 23.33 22.24
CA ASN A 360 22.01 23.90 21.18
C ASN A 360 20.75 23.07 20.90
N ARG A 361 20.60 21.92 21.57
CA ARG A 361 19.46 21.02 21.35
C ARG A 361 18.22 21.62 22.00
N GLY A 362 17.22 21.94 21.18
CA GLY A 362 15.89 22.24 21.70
C GLY A 362 15.20 20.97 22.21
N PHE A 363 14.10 21.19 22.91
CA PHE A 363 13.31 20.16 23.56
C PHE A 363 11.82 20.44 23.34
N TYR A 364 11.00 19.41 23.47
CA TYR A 364 9.55 19.56 23.42
C TYR A 364 9.01 19.56 24.85
N THR A 365 8.15 20.52 25.20
CA THR A 365 7.53 20.55 26.53
C THR A 365 6.13 21.17 26.49
N SER A 366 5.24 20.65 27.33
CA SER A 366 3.96 21.29 27.67
C SER A 366 4.09 22.37 28.75
N ASP A 367 5.17 22.35 29.52
CA ASP A 367 5.42 23.30 30.61
C ASP A 367 6.80 23.97 30.42
N PRO A 368 6.86 25.29 30.18
CA PRO A 368 8.13 26.00 30.02
C PRO A 368 9.04 25.95 31.25
N SER A 369 8.49 25.77 32.46
CA SER A 369 9.24 25.78 33.72
C SER A 369 10.05 24.50 33.95
N THR A 370 9.66 23.42 33.29
CA THR A 370 10.24 22.07 33.43
C THR A 370 11.32 21.84 32.38
N MET A 371 12.31 22.73 32.34
CA MET A 371 13.46 22.55 31.46
C MET A 371 14.23 21.28 31.89
N PRO A 372 14.52 20.34 30.97
CA PRO A 372 15.30 19.16 31.31
C PRO A 372 16.70 19.57 31.80
N SER A 373 17.05 19.15 33.02
CA SER A 373 18.41 19.29 33.56
C SER A 373 19.42 18.58 32.65
N HIS A 374 20.66 19.08 32.65
CA HIS A 374 21.73 18.63 31.75
C HIS A 374 21.98 17.13 31.79
#